data_AF-A0A8T4X2Z9-F1
#
_entry.id   AF-A0A8T4X2Z9-F1
#
_cell.length_a   1.000
_cell.length_b   1.000
_cell.length_c   1.000
_cell.angle_alpha   90.00
_cell.angle_beta   90.00
_cell.angle_gamma   90.00
#
_symmetry.space_group_name_H-M   'P 1'
#
loop_
_entity.id
_entity.type
_entity.pdbx_description
1 polymer ?
#
loop_
_entity_poly.entity_id
_entity_poly.type
_entity_poly.pdbx_seq_one_letter_code
_entity_poly.pdbx_strand_id
1 'polypeptide(L)' 'MEYLSMLPGPTNVPDRVMRAMLAPIINHRSDDFVELYTDVVEKTQQVFQTKNDIVALSASGTGAVEASVINIVKKG' A
#
# COMPACT_ATOMS: atom_id res chain seq x y z
N MET A 1 -17.97 2.15 23.66
CA MET A 1 -18.01 1.07 22.65
C MET A 1 -17.31 1.60 21.42
N GLU A 2 -16.37 0.85 20.88
CA GLU A 2 -15.75 1.18 19.60
C GLU A 2 -16.82 1.12 18.49
N TYR A 3 -16.83 2.08 17.58
CA TYR A 3 -17.75 2.11 16.46
C TYR A 3 -17.40 0.96 15.49
N LEU A 4 -18.34 0.07 15.21
CA LEU A 4 -18.13 -1.05 14.28
C LEU A 4 -18.62 -0.67 12.87
N SER A 5 -17.68 -0.55 11.93
CA SER A 5 -17.95 -0.27 10.51
C SER A 5 -18.29 -1.57 9.77
N MET A 6 -19.52 -1.68 9.28
CA MET A 6 -20.01 -2.80 8.47
C MET A 6 -20.27 -2.39 7.00
N LEU A 7 -19.58 -1.36 6.54
CA LEU A 7 -19.61 -0.93 5.13
C LEU A 7 -18.66 -1.80 4.29
N PRO A 8 -18.83 -1.88 2.96
CA PRO A 8 -17.88 -2.61 2.08
C PRO A 8 -16.47 -2.02 2.09
N GLY A 9 -16.31 -0.81 2.59
CA GLY A 9 -15.04 -0.14 2.84
C GLY A 9 -15.26 1.35 3.16
N PRO A 10 -14.35 2.00 3.89
CA PRO A 10 -13.20 1.41 4.60
C PRO A 10 -13.62 0.59 5.84
N THR A 11 -12.72 -0.28 6.32
CA THR A 11 -12.90 -1.07 7.54
C THR A 11 -12.33 -0.35 8.75
N ASN A 12 -12.68 -0.79 9.96
CA ASN A 12 -11.99 -0.36 11.18
C ASN A 12 -10.49 -0.69 11.07
N VAL A 13 -9.64 0.27 11.43
CA VAL A 13 -8.17 0.12 11.38
C VAL A 13 -7.70 -0.49 12.70
N PRO A 14 -6.97 -1.62 12.70
CA PRO A 14 -6.45 -2.19 13.93
C PRO A 14 -5.52 -1.23 14.69
N ASP A 15 -5.56 -1.26 16.03
CA ASP A 15 -4.72 -0.40 16.90
C ASP A 15 -3.24 -0.38 16.53
N ARG A 16 -2.67 -1.53 16.14
CA ARG A 16 -1.28 -1.64 15.70
C ARG A 16 -0.98 -0.71 14.51
N VAL A 17 -1.89 -0.64 13.55
CA VAL A 17 -1.76 0.18 12.34
C VAL A 17 -1.99 1.65 12.67
N MET A 18 -2.98 1.96 13.52
CA MET A 18 -3.18 3.34 14.00
C MET A 18 -1.93 3.88 14.72
N ARG A 19 -1.27 3.07 15.56
CA ARG A 19 -0.02 3.47 16.22
C ARG A 19 1.13 3.68 15.24
N ALA A 20 1.22 2.87 14.18
CA ALA A 20 2.24 3.05 13.15
C ALA A 20 2.11 4.40 12.43
N MET A 21 0.88 4.89 12.23
CA MET A 21 0.63 6.22 11.64
C MET A 21 1.08 7.39 12.52
N LEU A 22 1.31 7.16 13.82
CA LEU A 22 1.82 8.18 14.76
C LEU A 22 3.36 8.21 14.84
N ALA A 23 4.05 7.32 14.11
CA ALA A 23 5.50 7.30 14.09
C ALA A 23 6.07 8.61 13.49
N PRO A 24 7.24 9.09 13.96
CA PRO A 24 7.92 10.22 13.35
C PRO A 24 8.16 10.00 11.86
N ILE A 25 8.04 11.07 11.07
CA ILE A 25 8.32 11.02 9.63
C ILE A 25 9.80 10.73 9.42
N ILE A 26 10.09 9.80 8.51
CA ILE A 26 11.44 9.49 8.03
C ILE A 26 11.67 10.11 6.65
N ASN A 27 12.94 10.33 6.30
CA ASN A 27 13.30 10.85 4.99
C ASN A 27 13.05 9.79 3.90
N HIS A 28 12.26 10.12 2.87
CA HIS A 28 11.95 9.22 1.75
C HIS A 28 13.17 8.76 0.91
N ARG A 29 14.37 9.30 1.17
CA ARG A 29 15.63 8.89 0.52
C ARG A 29 16.67 8.32 1.49
N SER A 30 16.33 8.14 2.77
CA SER A 30 17.25 7.53 3.74
C SER A 30 17.23 6.01 3.66
N ASP A 31 18.28 5.39 4.19
CA ASP A 31 18.39 3.93 4.29
C ASP A 31 17.22 3.33 5.08
N ASP A 32 16.76 4.00 6.15
CA ASP A 32 15.57 3.58 6.91
C ASP A 32 14.30 3.45 6.03
N PHE A 33 14.13 4.33 5.04
CA PHE A 33 12.98 4.25 4.13
C PHE A 33 13.18 3.13 3.11
N VAL A 34 14.41 2.90 2.65
CA VAL A 34 14.73 1.78 1.75
C VAL A 34 14.42 0.45 2.42
N GLU A 35 14.80 0.28 3.68
CA GLU A 35 14.48 -0.91 4.48
C GLU A 35 12.97 -1.09 4.62
N LEU A 36 12.24 -0.03 5.04
CA LEU A 36 10.78 -0.05 5.17
C LEU A 36 10.09 -0.43 3.85
N TYR A 37 10.49 0.20 2.75
CA TYR A 37 9.87 -0.04 1.44
C TYR A 37 10.13 -1.47 0.95
N THR A 38 11.35 -1.98 1.17
CA THR A 38 11.73 -3.35 0.79
C THR A 38 10.88 -4.37 1.56
N ASP A 39 10.74 -4.21 2.88
CA ASP A 39 9.88 -5.07 3.71
C ASP A 39 8.41 -5.03 3.27
N VAL A 40 7.88 -3.86 2.90
CA VAL A 40 6.53 -3.71 2.36
C VAL A 40 6.38 -4.46 1.03
N VAL A 41 7.35 -4.35 0.13
CA VAL A 41 7.35 -5.06 -1.16
C VAL A 41 7.37 -6.57 -0.97
N GLU A 42 8.26 -7.09 -0.12
CA GLU A 42 8.38 -8.53 0.15
C GLU A 42 7.11 -9.12 0.76
N LYS A 43 6.51 -8.42 1.74
CA LYS A 43 5.23 -8.83 2.33
C LYS A 43 4.09 -8.78 1.30
N THR A 44 4.10 -7.81 0.41
CA THR A 44 3.10 -7.69 -0.65
C THR A 44 3.23 -8.83 -1.67
N GLN A 45 4.46 -9.23 -2.03
CA GLN A 45 4.72 -10.41 -2.86
C GLN A 45 4.16 -11.69 -2.22
N GLN A 46 4.28 -11.85 -0.90
CA GLN A 46 3.69 -12.98 -0.17
C GLN A 46 2.15 -12.97 -0.24
N VAL A 47 1.51 -11.80 -0.06
CA VAL A 47 0.05 -11.66 -0.16
C VAL A 47 -0.45 -12.02 -1.56
N PHE A 48 0.22 -11.55 -2.60
CA PHE A 48 -0.14 -11.84 -3.99
C PHE A 48 0.39 -13.20 -4.50
N GLN A 49 1.18 -13.92 -3.70
CA GLN A 49 1.84 -15.17 -4.07
C GLN A 49 2.62 -15.08 -5.39
N THR A 50 3.37 -13.99 -5.57
CA THR A 50 4.10 -13.69 -6.81
C THR A 50 5.59 -13.56 -6.56
N LYS A 51 6.38 -13.89 -7.58
CA LYS A 51 7.83 -13.63 -7.63
C LYS A 51 8.19 -12.42 -8.49
N ASN A 52 7.19 -11.77 -9.09
CA ASN A 52 7.39 -10.61 -9.95
C ASN A 52 7.58 -9.35 -9.11
N ASP A 53 8.08 -8.30 -9.75
CA ASP A 53 8.26 -6.98 -9.14
C ASP A 53 6.91 -6.40 -8.68
N ILE A 54 6.93 -5.81 -7.48
CA ILE A 54 5.81 -5.06 -6.92
C ILE A 54 6.19 -3.58 -6.87
N VAL A 55 5.27 -2.73 -7.29
CA VAL A 55 5.39 -1.28 -7.17
C VAL A 55 4.28 -0.78 -6.26
N ALA A 56 4.63 -0.16 -5.13
CA ALA A 56 3.66 0.49 -4.26
C ALA A 56 3.34 1.88 -4.82
N LEU A 57 2.09 2.10 -5.21
CA LEU A 57 1.62 3.38 -5.74
C LEU A 57 1.17 4.30 -4.60
N SER A 58 1.56 5.57 -4.65
CA SER A 58 1.08 6.61 -3.74
C SER A 58 -0.33 7.08 -4.12
N ALA A 59 -1.26 6.14 -4.24
CA ALA A 59 -2.64 6.35 -4.65
C ALA A 59 -3.56 5.31 -4.01
N SER A 60 -4.88 5.53 -4.09
CA SER A 60 -5.86 4.50 -3.74
C SER A 60 -5.98 3.45 -4.84
N GLY A 61 -6.80 2.42 -4.61
CA GLY A 61 -7.05 1.35 -5.58
C GLY A 61 -7.49 1.86 -6.96
N THR A 62 -8.27 2.94 -7.02
CA THR A 62 -8.69 3.53 -8.30
C THR A 62 -7.50 4.06 -9.11
N GLY A 63 -6.51 4.67 -8.46
CA GLY A 63 -5.29 5.13 -9.14
C GLY A 63 -4.44 3.97 -9.65
N ALA A 64 -4.44 2.83 -8.96
CA ALA A 64 -3.78 1.62 -9.46
C ALA A 64 -4.45 1.05 -10.71
N VAL A 65 -5.79 1.04 -10.76
CA VAL A 65 -6.54 0.65 -11.96
C VAL A 65 -6.22 1.58 -13.12
N GLU A 66 -6.28 2.90 -12.91
CA GLU A 66 -5.94 3.88 -13.94
C GLU A 66 -4.50 3.70 -14.47
N ALA A 67 -3.52 3.56 -13.57
CA ALA A 67 -2.14 3.32 -13.93
C ALA A 67 -1.97 2.05 -14.77
N SER A 68 -2.70 0.97 -14.45
CA SER A 68 -2.64 -0.27 -15.24
C SER A 68 -3.16 -0.07 -16.67
N VAL A 69 -4.30 0.61 -16.83
CA VAL A 69 -4.95 0.79 -18.14
C VAL A 69 -4.13 1.70 -19.04
N ILE A 70 -3.70 2.86 -18.53
CA ILE A 70 -3.00 3.85 -19.34
C ILE A 70 -1.62 3.38 -19.83
N ASN A 71 -0.98 2.46 -19.09
CA ASN A 71 0.34 1.93 -19.47
C ASN A 71 0.27 0.67 -20.36
N ILE A 72 -0.78 -0.15 -20.23
CA ILE A 72 -0.88 -1.42 -20.95
C ILE A 72 -1.68 -1.28 -22.26
N VAL A 73 -2.70 -0.41 -22.28
CA VAL A 73 -3.62 -0.29 -23.43
C VAL A 73 -3.12 0.79 -24.38
N LYS A 74 -2.89 0.41 -25.65
CA LYS A 74 -2.59 1.36 -26.73
C LYS A 74 -3.87 1.82 -27.42
N LYS A 75 -3.83 3.04 -27.96
CA LYS A 75 -4.87 3.51 -28.87
C LYS A 75 -4.92 2.58 -30.09
N GLY A 76 -6.13 2.11 -30.42
CA GLY A 76 -6.41 1.34 -31.64
C GLY A 76 -6.21 2.15 -32.91
#